data_AF-A0A2P6VYY4-F1
#
_entry.id   AF-A0A2P6VYY4-F1
#
_cell.length_a   1.000
_cell.length_b   1.000
_cell.length_c   1.000
_cell.angle_alpha   90.00
_cell.angle_beta   90.00
_cell.angle_gamma   90.00
#
_symmetry.space_group_name_H-M   'P 1'
#
loop_
_entity.id
_entity.type
_entity.pdbx_description
1 polymer ?
#
loop_
_entity_poly.entity_id
_entity_poly.type
_entity_poly.pdbx_seq_one_letter_code
_entity_poly.pdbx_strand_id
1 'polypeptide(L)'
;MDLTALKGLGPARQDKLTEAGIAEIPALAAADADELADHVDIPEATLEDFVDQARGIIALADLEDVSDEDLERLVDAGIRAPESLQAEDPMEIAAAAGVDADRVEAWQDAVAGSDVRAEVEETLEDMDPGKPGVVESAERIQESTLEASDEVAKRLSEARVVLEEGITDARVKFEDEVLAEARILPLKAREDAEAFLEDVQGNVVVLREAADDALVRIEGQIQAGLPVFKNKLDEAADQAEEGAREVRVRVEEIRDKELLPKAEGLKTKVKNLLGLD
;
A
#
# COMPACT_ATOMS: atom_id res chain seq x y z
N MET A 1 14.47 17.86 13.26
CA MET A 1 15.68 17.42 12.52
C MET A 1 16.60 18.62 12.27
N ASP A 2 17.90 18.46 12.49
CA ASP A 2 18.89 19.52 12.27
C ASP A 2 19.45 19.51 10.83
N LEU A 3 20.29 20.49 10.50
CA LEU A 3 20.84 20.65 9.14
C LEU A 3 21.85 19.57 8.74
N THR A 4 22.32 18.72 9.66
CA THR A 4 23.32 17.67 9.35
C THR A 4 22.76 16.56 8.46
N ALA A 5 21.43 16.46 8.37
CA ALA A 5 20.68 15.60 7.46
C ALA A 5 20.90 15.94 5.96
N LEU A 6 21.32 17.16 5.65
CA LEU A 6 21.49 17.62 4.27
C LEU A 6 22.79 17.14 3.64
N LYS A 7 22.67 16.55 2.45
CA LYS A 7 23.83 16.04 1.72
C LYS A 7 24.68 17.20 1.21
N GLY A 8 25.97 17.18 1.52
CA GLY A 8 26.91 18.20 1.04
C GLY A 8 26.92 19.49 1.86
N LEU A 9 26.13 19.56 2.94
CA LEU A 9 26.21 20.63 3.92
C LEU A 9 27.29 20.31 4.96
N GLY A 10 28.51 20.80 4.72
CA GLY A 10 29.61 20.67 5.68
C GLY A 10 29.47 21.64 6.87
N PRO A 11 30.21 21.40 7.98
CA PRO A 11 30.11 22.20 9.21
C PRO A 11 30.25 23.70 8.98
N ALA A 12 31.18 24.13 8.11
CA ALA A 12 31.40 25.55 7.82
C ALA A 12 30.20 26.24 7.16
N ARG A 13 29.38 25.51 6.39
CA ARG A 13 28.14 26.06 5.79
C ARG A 13 27.01 26.05 6.80
N GLN A 14 26.95 25.02 7.64
CA GLN A 14 25.98 24.94 8.74
C GLN A 14 26.17 26.08 9.75
N ASP A 15 27.42 26.41 10.10
CA ASP A 15 27.73 27.53 11.00
C ASP A 15 27.23 28.86 10.41
N LYS A 16 27.47 29.10 9.11
CA LYS A 16 26.98 30.30 8.40
C LYS A 16 25.45 30.40 8.41
N LEU A 17 24.76 29.30 8.12
CA LEU A 17 23.29 29.25 8.17
C LEU A 17 22.76 29.50 9.59
N THR A 18 23.41 28.91 10.59
CA THR A 18 23.05 29.09 12.00
C THR A 18 23.27 30.53 12.46
N GLU A 19 24.37 31.17 12.05
CA GLU A 19 24.64 32.60 12.29
C GLU A 19 23.59 33.52 11.64
N ALA A 20 23.02 33.09 10.51
CA ALA A 20 21.90 33.76 9.85
C ALA A 20 20.52 33.42 10.46
N GLY A 21 20.47 32.63 11.55
CA GLY A 21 19.24 32.26 12.24
C GLY A 21 18.54 31.02 11.69
N ILE A 22 19.16 30.31 10.73
CA ILE A 22 18.64 29.08 10.15
C ILE A 22 19.39 27.89 10.76
N ALA A 23 18.81 27.30 11.81
CA ALA A 23 19.42 26.19 12.55
C ALA A 23 18.77 24.82 12.28
N GLU A 24 17.61 24.80 11.63
CA GLU A 24 16.77 23.60 11.49
C GLU A 24 16.21 23.46 10.07
N ILE A 25 15.93 22.21 9.67
CA ILE A 25 15.36 21.87 8.34
C ILE A 25 14.10 22.68 8.02
N PRO A 26 13.09 22.82 8.90
CA PRO A 26 11.88 23.59 8.57
C PRO A 26 12.17 25.07 8.31
N ALA A 27 13.10 25.67 9.08
CA ALA A 27 13.49 27.06 8.88
C ALA A 27 14.17 27.27 7.53
N LEU A 28 15.01 26.31 7.10
CA LEU A 28 15.66 26.35 5.80
C LEU A 28 14.66 26.11 4.65
N ALA A 29 13.74 25.16 4.79
CA ALA A 29 12.72 24.86 3.77
C ALA A 29 11.81 26.07 3.45
N ALA A 30 11.56 26.90 4.47
CA ALA A 30 10.76 28.12 4.37
C ALA A 30 11.56 29.35 3.91
N ALA A 31 12.89 29.28 3.83
CA ALA A 31 13.73 30.39 3.43
C ALA A 31 13.70 30.63 1.92
N ASP A 32 13.93 31.87 1.52
CA ASP A 32 14.22 32.25 0.14
C ASP A 32 15.74 32.18 -0.10
N ALA A 33 16.16 31.50 -1.16
CA ALA A 33 17.57 31.25 -1.43
C ALA A 33 18.34 32.51 -1.87
N ASP A 34 17.69 33.41 -2.61
CA ASP A 34 18.27 34.68 -3.08
C ASP A 34 18.47 35.63 -1.89
N GLU A 35 17.44 35.81 -1.07
CA GLU A 35 17.54 36.62 0.15
C GLU A 35 18.59 36.07 1.13
N LEU A 36 18.67 34.74 1.24
CA LEU A 36 19.65 34.09 2.10
C LEU A 36 21.08 34.28 1.55
N ALA A 37 21.29 34.18 0.23
CA ALA A 37 22.59 34.38 -0.41
C ALA A 37 23.19 35.78 -0.17
N ASP A 38 22.34 36.80 -0.01
CA ASP A 38 22.78 38.16 0.35
C ASP A 38 23.33 38.26 1.78
N HIS A 39 22.96 37.32 2.65
CA HIS A 39 23.27 37.33 4.08
C HIS A 39 24.30 36.27 4.48
N VAL A 40 24.33 35.13 3.79
CA VAL A 40 25.33 34.08 3.99
C VAL A 40 26.26 34.01 2.79
N ASP A 41 27.56 33.93 3.04
CA ASP A 41 28.59 33.76 2.01
C ASP A 41 28.57 32.33 1.41
N ILE A 42 27.45 31.98 0.79
CA ILE A 42 27.15 30.72 0.10
C ILE A 42 26.45 31.12 -1.22
N PRO A 43 26.88 30.58 -2.38
CA PRO A 43 26.22 30.89 -3.65
C PRO A 43 24.74 30.50 -3.63
N GLU A 44 23.88 31.35 -4.18
CA GLU A 44 22.43 31.15 -4.35
C GLU A 44 22.10 29.75 -4.86
N ALA A 45 22.68 29.32 -5.99
CA ALA A 45 22.44 27.98 -6.54
C ALA A 45 22.74 26.83 -5.56
N THR A 46 23.71 27.01 -4.66
CA THR A 46 23.99 26.01 -3.61
C THR A 46 22.97 26.08 -2.47
N LEU A 47 22.40 27.26 -2.19
CA LEU A 47 21.31 27.41 -1.23
C LEU A 47 20.00 26.85 -1.79
N GLU A 48 19.69 27.06 -3.07
CA GLU A 48 18.56 26.44 -3.76
C GLU A 48 18.61 24.90 -3.58
N ASP A 49 19.76 24.28 -3.87
CA ASP A 49 19.95 22.84 -3.67
C ASP A 49 19.68 22.37 -2.22
N PHE A 50 19.97 23.20 -1.21
CA PHE A 50 19.73 22.87 0.20
C PHE A 50 18.28 23.14 0.63
N VAL A 51 17.68 24.22 0.13
CA VAL A 51 16.27 24.55 0.35
C VAL A 51 15.38 23.46 -0.26
N ASP A 52 15.68 23.01 -1.48
CA ASP A 52 14.94 21.95 -2.14
C ASP A 52 15.07 20.61 -1.41
N GLN A 53 16.28 20.25 -0.97
CA GLN A 53 16.46 19.07 -0.11
C GLN A 53 15.68 19.19 1.21
N ALA A 54 15.69 20.37 1.84
CA ALA A 54 14.95 20.59 3.08
C ALA A 54 13.44 20.46 2.87
N ARG A 55 12.91 20.99 1.75
CA ARG A 55 11.49 20.84 1.36
C ARG A 55 11.12 19.39 1.11
N GLY A 56 11.97 18.64 0.41
CA GLY A 56 11.74 17.19 0.21
C GLY A 56 11.67 16.42 1.52
N ILE A 57 12.52 16.75 2.50
CA ILE A 57 12.49 16.13 3.83
C ILE A 57 11.20 16.49 4.58
N ILE A 58 10.72 17.74 4.50
CA ILE A 58 9.43 18.14 5.08
C ILE A 58 8.28 17.39 4.44
N ALA A 59 8.27 17.27 3.11
CA ALA A 59 7.23 16.53 2.40
C ALA A 59 7.18 15.05 2.80
N LEU A 60 8.34 14.43 3.05
CA LEU A 60 8.40 13.06 3.61
C LEU A 60 7.87 13.01 5.05
N ALA A 61 8.14 14.02 5.87
CA ALA A 61 7.66 14.09 7.26
C ALA A 61 6.13 14.25 7.35
N ASP A 62 5.51 14.84 6.33
CA ASP A 62 4.07 15.03 6.23
C ASP A 62 3.31 13.78 5.77
N LEU A 63 4.01 12.72 5.35
CA LEU A 63 3.39 11.45 4.99
C LEU A 63 2.77 10.77 6.21
N GLU A 64 1.60 10.16 5.99
CA GLU A 64 0.90 9.40 7.03
C GLU A 64 1.79 8.26 7.55
N ASP A 65 1.80 8.08 8.87
CA ASP A 65 2.57 7.05 9.57
C ASP A 65 4.10 7.10 9.36
N VAL A 66 4.68 8.21 8.91
CA VAL A 66 6.13 8.45 9.01
C VAL A 66 6.44 9.07 10.37
N SER A 67 7.20 8.36 11.21
CA SER A 67 7.72 8.94 12.46
C SER A 67 9.04 9.68 12.23
N ASP A 68 9.43 10.53 13.18
CA ASP A 68 10.74 11.20 13.14
C ASP A 68 11.92 10.20 13.00
N GLU A 69 11.81 9.04 13.63
CA GLU A 69 12.84 7.99 13.57
C GLU A 69 12.89 7.31 12.19
N ASP A 70 11.72 7.15 11.54
CA ASP A 70 11.65 6.63 10.18
C ASP A 70 12.20 7.64 9.18
N LEU A 71 11.90 8.92 9.37
CA LEU A 71 12.45 10.00 8.57
C LEU A 71 13.97 10.06 8.65
N GLU A 72 14.54 9.96 9.86
CA GLU A 72 16.00 9.87 10.06
C GLU A 72 16.61 8.68 9.29
N ARG A 73 15.98 7.50 9.38
CA ARG A 73 16.41 6.30 8.64
C ARG A 73 16.35 6.47 7.13
N LEU A 74 15.28 7.07 6.61
CA LEU A 74 15.12 7.35 5.18
C LEU A 74 16.19 8.31 4.68
N VAL A 75 16.45 9.39 5.42
CA VAL A 75 17.48 10.38 5.10
C VAL A 75 18.88 9.74 5.12
N ASP A 76 19.17 8.89 6.11
CA ASP A 76 20.42 8.13 6.21
C ASP A 76 20.58 7.13 5.05
N ALA A 77 19.47 6.52 4.61
CA ALA A 77 19.41 5.69 3.40
C ALA A 77 19.54 6.49 2.10
N GLY A 78 19.48 7.83 2.17
CA GLY A 78 19.64 8.74 1.05
C GLY A 78 18.32 9.21 0.43
N ILE A 79 17.17 8.77 0.94
CA ILE A 79 15.84 9.18 0.53
C ILE A 79 15.49 10.50 1.23
N ARG A 80 15.51 11.60 0.48
CA ARG A 80 15.30 12.97 1.01
C ARG A 80 14.13 13.70 0.35
N ALA A 81 13.36 13.02 -0.49
CA ALA A 81 12.17 13.59 -1.12
C ALA A 81 11.21 12.46 -1.55
N PRO A 82 9.89 12.72 -1.67
CA PRO A 82 8.90 11.75 -2.14
C PRO A 82 9.24 11.13 -3.51
N GLU A 83 9.84 11.90 -4.42
CA GLU A 83 10.22 11.42 -5.75
C GLU A 83 11.35 10.40 -5.68
N SER A 84 12.28 10.57 -4.73
CA SER A 84 13.33 9.58 -4.49
C SER A 84 12.77 8.31 -3.85
N LEU A 85 11.73 8.45 -3.02
CA LEU A 85 11.03 7.31 -2.43
C LEU A 85 10.32 6.49 -3.52
N GLN A 86 9.67 7.14 -4.50
CA GLN A 86 8.98 6.49 -5.61
C GLN A 86 9.92 5.84 -6.65
N ALA A 87 11.12 6.39 -6.83
CA ALA A 87 12.03 5.95 -7.88
C ALA A 87 12.77 4.65 -7.55
N GLU A 88 12.85 4.30 -6.27
CA GLU A 88 13.63 3.16 -5.76
C GLU A 88 12.72 1.98 -5.39
N ASP A 89 13.27 0.76 -5.44
CA ASP A 89 12.53 -0.44 -5.07
C ASP A 89 12.26 -0.48 -3.55
N PRO A 90 11.03 -0.82 -3.11
CA PRO A 90 10.67 -0.79 -1.70
C PRO A 90 11.51 -1.75 -0.85
N MET A 91 11.94 -2.90 -1.40
CA MET A 91 12.81 -3.83 -0.68
C MET A 91 14.24 -3.28 -0.52
N GLU A 92 14.74 -2.54 -1.51
CA GLU A 92 16.05 -1.89 -1.45
C GLU A 92 16.05 -0.75 -0.41
N ILE A 93 15.02 0.10 -0.42
CA ILE A 93 14.84 1.16 0.58
C ILE A 93 14.72 0.53 1.97
N ALA A 94 13.86 -0.47 2.15
CA ALA A 94 13.65 -1.15 3.42
C ALA A 94 14.96 -1.72 3.99
N ALA A 95 15.76 -2.36 3.15
CA ALA A 95 17.06 -2.90 3.53
C ALA A 95 18.07 -1.81 3.92
N ALA A 96 18.09 -0.68 3.19
CA ALA A 96 19.01 0.43 3.44
C ALA A 96 18.63 1.24 4.69
N ALA A 97 17.35 1.54 4.87
CA ALA A 97 16.80 2.30 5.99
C ALA A 97 16.59 1.43 7.25
N GLY A 98 16.56 0.11 7.12
CA GLY A 98 16.29 -0.80 8.23
C GLY A 98 14.84 -0.74 8.71
N VAL A 99 13.90 -0.61 7.77
CA VAL A 99 12.44 -0.60 8.02
C VAL A 99 11.77 -1.76 7.29
N ASP A 100 10.50 -2.04 7.60
CA ASP A 100 9.74 -3.09 6.90
C ASP A 100 9.33 -2.65 5.48
N ALA A 101 9.44 -3.57 4.50
CA ALA A 101 9.11 -3.29 3.10
C ALA A 101 7.63 -2.91 2.91
N ASP A 102 6.72 -3.62 3.59
CA ASP A 102 5.28 -3.32 3.57
C ASP A 102 4.99 -1.86 3.98
N ARG A 103 5.83 -1.31 4.87
CA ARG A 103 5.70 0.08 5.33
C ARG A 103 6.21 1.08 4.29
N VAL A 104 7.30 0.74 3.58
CA VAL A 104 7.79 1.55 2.46
C VAL A 104 6.78 1.58 1.32
N GLU A 105 6.17 0.43 1.00
CA GLU A 105 5.10 0.33 0.00
C GLU A 105 3.92 1.24 0.39
N ALA A 106 3.48 1.20 1.66
CA ALA A 106 2.41 2.09 2.14
C ALA A 106 2.76 3.58 1.98
N TRP A 107 4.02 3.98 2.22
CA TRP A 107 4.46 5.36 2.00
C TRP A 107 4.51 5.72 0.51
N GLN A 108 4.94 4.80 -0.36
CA GLN A 108 4.88 4.99 -1.81
C GLN A 108 3.43 5.13 -2.29
N ASP A 109 2.51 4.31 -1.80
CA ASP A 109 1.08 4.42 -2.12
C ASP A 109 0.50 5.76 -1.65
N ALA A 110 0.90 6.24 -0.46
CA ALA A 110 0.48 7.54 0.07
C ALA A 110 0.93 8.70 -0.83
N VAL A 111 2.18 8.68 -1.31
CA VAL A 111 2.69 9.68 -2.26
C VAL A 111 1.95 9.63 -3.59
N ALA A 112 1.73 8.43 -4.15
CA ALA A 112 1.00 8.28 -5.40
C ALA A 112 -0.46 8.75 -5.28
N GLY A 113 -1.08 8.52 -4.13
CA GLY A 113 -2.43 9.00 -3.83
C GLY A 113 -2.52 10.51 -3.63
N SER A 114 -1.48 11.15 -3.08
CA SER A 114 -1.47 12.61 -2.87
C SER A 114 -1.41 13.38 -4.19
N ASP A 115 -0.68 12.88 -5.19
CA ASP A 115 -0.61 13.52 -6.51
C ASP A 115 -1.97 13.54 -7.19
N VAL A 116 -2.67 12.39 -7.17
CA VAL A 116 -4.02 12.29 -7.73
C VAL A 116 -4.98 13.23 -7.00
N ARG A 117 -4.86 13.35 -5.68
CA ARG A 117 -5.70 14.27 -4.89
C ARG A 117 -5.41 15.73 -5.23
N ALA A 118 -4.14 16.11 -5.37
CA ALA A 118 -3.75 17.47 -5.73
C ALA A 118 -4.23 17.85 -7.14
N GLU A 119 -4.10 16.96 -8.13
CA GLU A 119 -4.64 17.19 -9.48
C GLU A 119 -6.16 17.35 -9.47
N VAL A 120 -6.87 16.56 -8.65
CA VAL A 120 -8.32 16.69 -8.47
C VAL A 120 -8.69 18.01 -7.79
N GLU A 121 -7.94 18.44 -6.78
CA GLU A 121 -8.18 19.69 -6.07
C GLU A 121 -7.89 20.92 -6.95
N GLU A 122 -6.80 20.94 -7.72
CA GLU A 122 -6.51 21.99 -8.71
C GLU A 122 -7.60 22.05 -9.79
N THR A 123 -8.05 20.89 -10.28
CA THR A 123 -9.17 20.81 -11.22
C THR A 123 -10.45 21.38 -10.62
N LEU A 124 -10.69 21.19 -9.31
CA LEU A 124 -11.85 21.72 -8.60
C LEU A 124 -11.73 23.23 -8.30
N GLU A 125 -10.53 23.77 -8.07
CA GLU A 125 -10.31 25.21 -7.84
C GLU A 125 -10.53 26.04 -9.11
N ASP A 126 -10.17 25.53 -10.28
CA ASP A 126 -10.43 26.17 -11.58
C ASP A 126 -11.90 26.02 -12.05
N MET A 127 -12.66 25.14 -11.40
CA MET A 127 -14.08 24.95 -11.66
C MET A 127 -14.92 25.99 -10.93
N ASP A 128 -15.33 27.05 -11.66
CA ASP A 128 -16.39 27.97 -11.20
C ASP A 128 -17.69 27.17 -10.94
N PRO A 129 -18.13 27.03 -9.67
CA PRO A 129 -19.30 26.22 -9.33
C PRO A 129 -20.60 26.79 -9.91
N GLY A 130 -20.57 27.99 -10.49
CA GLY A 130 -21.69 28.59 -11.23
C GLY A 130 -21.85 28.13 -12.68
N LYS A 131 -20.91 27.36 -13.25
CA LYS A 131 -21.02 26.87 -14.63
C LYS A 131 -21.87 25.58 -14.71
N PRO A 132 -22.97 25.57 -15.51
CA PRO A 132 -23.90 24.43 -15.61
C PRO A 132 -23.33 23.07 -16.06
N GLY A 133 -22.05 22.96 -16.43
CA GLY A 133 -21.43 21.71 -16.90
C GLY A 133 -20.54 21.00 -15.87
N VAL A 134 -20.30 21.62 -14.70
CA VAL A 134 -19.46 21.05 -13.63
C VAL A 134 -20.23 19.99 -12.84
N VAL A 135 -21.49 20.25 -12.52
CA VAL A 135 -22.37 19.31 -11.81
C VAL A 135 -22.61 18.03 -12.63
N GLU A 136 -22.85 18.16 -13.94
CA GLU A 136 -23.01 16.99 -14.82
C GLU A 136 -21.73 16.16 -14.97
N SER A 137 -20.55 16.76 -14.80
CA SER A 137 -19.28 16.02 -14.87
C SER A 137 -18.96 15.32 -13.55
N ALA A 138 -19.25 15.95 -12.41
CA ALA A 138 -19.14 15.32 -11.10
C ALA A 138 -20.16 14.18 -10.93
N GLU A 139 -21.41 14.38 -11.38
CA GLU A 139 -22.43 13.31 -11.43
C GLU A 139 -21.99 12.18 -12.35
N ARG A 140 -21.37 12.47 -13.50
CA ARG A 140 -20.88 11.42 -14.42
C ARG A 140 -19.69 10.65 -13.86
N ILE A 141 -18.78 11.30 -13.13
CA ILE A 141 -17.67 10.60 -12.45
C ILE A 141 -18.24 9.73 -11.33
N GLN A 142 -19.11 10.27 -10.48
CA GLN A 142 -19.76 9.51 -9.41
C GLN A 142 -20.60 8.34 -9.95
N GLU A 143 -21.33 8.54 -11.04
CA GLU A 143 -22.10 7.49 -11.73
C GLU A 143 -21.18 6.43 -12.31
N SER A 144 -20.07 6.81 -12.96
CA SER A 144 -19.08 5.85 -13.48
C SER A 144 -18.39 5.03 -12.37
N THR A 145 -18.11 5.63 -11.21
CA THR A 145 -17.56 4.91 -10.05
C THR A 145 -18.58 3.94 -9.44
N LEU A 146 -19.86 4.33 -9.38
CA LEU A 146 -20.93 3.44 -8.90
C LEU A 146 -21.20 2.29 -9.87
N GLU A 147 -21.20 2.55 -11.19
CA GLU A 147 -21.34 1.51 -12.21
C GLU A 147 -20.19 0.50 -12.16
N ALA A 148 -18.94 0.97 -12.01
CA ALA A 148 -17.78 0.10 -11.85
C ALA A 148 -17.89 -0.76 -10.57
N SER A 149 -18.33 -0.17 -9.46
CA SER A 149 -18.54 -0.87 -8.18
C SER A 149 -19.64 -1.95 -8.28
N ASP A 150 -20.75 -1.65 -8.95
CA ASP A 150 -21.85 -2.59 -9.19
C ASP A 150 -21.42 -3.74 -10.11
N GLU A 151 -20.59 -3.47 -11.13
CA GLU A 151 -20.04 -4.49 -12.00
C GLU A 151 -19.09 -5.42 -11.24
N VAL A 152 -18.19 -4.88 -10.41
CA VAL A 152 -17.31 -5.67 -9.53
C VAL A 152 -18.14 -6.52 -8.55
N ALA A 153 -19.14 -5.94 -7.89
CA ALA A 153 -20.01 -6.67 -6.97
C ALA A 153 -20.77 -7.81 -7.69
N LYS A 154 -21.24 -7.57 -8.91
CA LYS A 154 -21.88 -8.59 -9.74
C LYS A 154 -20.91 -9.71 -10.09
N ARG A 155 -19.70 -9.39 -10.55
CA ARG A 155 -18.67 -10.40 -10.88
C ARG A 155 -18.26 -11.19 -9.63
N LEU A 156 -18.10 -10.53 -8.48
CA LEU A 156 -17.81 -11.19 -7.21
C LEU A 156 -18.94 -12.11 -6.76
N SER A 157 -20.21 -11.73 -6.95
CA SER A 157 -21.35 -12.58 -6.55
C SER A 157 -21.43 -13.92 -7.29
N GLU A 158 -20.83 -13.99 -8.49
CA GLU A 158 -20.76 -15.17 -9.34
C GLU A 158 -19.36 -15.83 -9.32
N ALA A 159 -18.42 -15.24 -8.57
CA ALA A 159 -17.07 -15.75 -8.45
C ALA A 159 -17.01 -17.05 -7.63
N ARG A 160 -15.88 -17.74 -7.74
CA ARG A 160 -15.58 -18.95 -6.99
C ARG A 160 -14.14 -18.94 -6.52
N VAL A 161 -13.92 -19.53 -5.35
CA VAL A 161 -12.58 -19.67 -4.77
C VAL A 161 -12.00 -21.01 -5.18
N VAL A 162 -10.86 -21.00 -5.84
CA VAL A 162 -10.13 -22.19 -6.27
C VAL A 162 -8.87 -22.34 -5.43
N LEU A 163 -8.77 -23.48 -4.76
CA LEU A 163 -7.62 -23.89 -3.97
C LEU A 163 -6.76 -24.86 -4.77
N GLU A 164 -5.46 -24.57 -4.83
CA GLU A 164 -4.46 -25.46 -5.42
C GLU A 164 -3.69 -26.19 -4.33
N GLU A 165 -3.30 -27.43 -4.62
CA GLU A 165 -2.65 -28.28 -3.63
C GLU A 165 -1.23 -27.79 -3.31
N GLY A 166 -0.97 -27.52 -2.03
CA GLY A 166 0.34 -27.07 -1.55
C GLY A 166 0.62 -25.57 -1.68
N ILE A 167 -0.38 -24.74 -2.01
CA ILE A 167 -0.22 -23.28 -2.17
C ILE A 167 -0.82 -22.53 -0.97
N THR A 168 -0.18 -21.43 -0.58
CA THR A 168 -0.63 -20.53 0.51
C THR A 168 -1.74 -19.56 0.10
N ASP A 169 -2.01 -19.47 -1.20
CA ASP A 169 -2.83 -18.46 -1.83
C ASP A 169 -3.94 -19.14 -2.62
N ALA A 170 -5.12 -18.57 -2.53
CA ALA A 170 -6.30 -18.97 -3.26
C ALA A 170 -6.48 -18.07 -4.49
N ARG A 171 -6.97 -18.67 -5.58
CA ARG A 171 -7.37 -17.92 -6.76
C ARG A 171 -8.86 -17.66 -6.69
N VAL A 172 -9.26 -16.40 -6.77
CA VAL A 172 -10.67 -16.03 -6.89
C VAL A 172 -10.95 -15.85 -8.37
N LYS A 173 -11.80 -16.72 -8.91
CA LYS A 173 -12.11 -16.77 -10.34
C LYS A 173 -13.54 -16.34 -10.62
N PHE A 174 -13.74 -15.67 -11.73
CA PHE A 174 -15.04 -15.48 -12.36
C PHE A 174 -14.97 -16.08 -13.76
N GLU A 175 -15.88 -17.01 -14.06
CA GLU A 175 -15.79 -17.86 -15.27
C GLU A 175 -14.41 -18.57 -15.38
N ASP A 176 -13.58 -18.19 -16.35
CA ASP A 176 -12.22 -18.71 -16.57
C ASP A 176 -11.12 -17.68 -16.24
N GLU A 177 -11.51 -16.48 -15.80
CA GLU A 177 -10.60 -15.38 -15.48
C GLU A 177 -10.24 -15.39 -13.99
N VAL A 178 -8.95 -15.20 -13.68
CA VAL A 178 -8.47 -14.99 -12.30
C VAL A 178 -8.66 -13.52 -11.97
N LEU A 179 -9.59 -13.22 -11.08
CA LEU A 179 -9.84 -11.85 -10.61
C LEU A 179 -8.75 -11.40 -9.62
N ALA A 180 -8.34 -12.30 -8.73
CA ALA A 180 -7.33 -12.01 -7.72
C ALA A 180 -6.63 -13.29 -7.24
N GLU A 181 -5.36 -13.14 -6.86
CA GLU A 181 -4.68 -14.07 -5.96
C GLU A 181 -4.77 -13.50 -4.55
N ALA A 182 -5.19 -14.32 -3.60
CA ALA A 182 -5.54 -13.87 -2.26
C ALA A 182 -5.03 -14.85 -1.21
N ARG A 183 -4.44 -14.32 -0.14
CA ARG A 183 -3.86 -15.15 0.91
C ARG A 183 -4.94 -15.93 1.65
N ILE A 184 -4.70 -17.22 1.89
CA ILE A 184 -5.62 -18.06 2.66
C ILE A 184 -5.40 -17.84 4.15
N LEU A 185 -6.44 -17.40 4.85
CA LEU A 185 -6.43 -17.26 6.30
C LEU A 185 -7.42 -18.23 6.96
N PRO A 186 -6.92 -19.18 7.78
CA PRO A 186 -7.79 -20.09 8.51
C PRO A 186 -8.38 -19.41 9.76
N LEU A 187 -9.70 -19.24 9.80
CA LEU A 187 -10.42 -18.73 10.99
C LEU A 187 -11.40 -19.76 11.57
N LYS A 188 -11.56 -19.71 12.89
CA LYS A 188 -12.39 -20.66 13.65
C LYS A 188 -13.86 -20.22 13.79
N ALA A 189 -14.17 -18.92 13.68
CA ALA A 189 -15.52 -18.38 13.86
C ALA A 189 -15.84 -17.32 12.79
N ARG A 190 -17.15 -17.12 12.50
CA ARG A 190 -17.65 -16.22 11.45
C ARG A 190 -17.68 -14.76 11.88
N GLU A 191 -18.10 -14.49 13.12
CA GLU A 191 -18.20 -13.12 13.66
C GLU A 191 -16.82 -12.44 13.73
N ASP A 192 -15.75 -13.22 13.96
CA ASP A 192 -14.38 -12.73 13.95
C ASP A 192 -13.85 -12.44 12.54
N ALA A 193 -14.46 -13.00 11.49
CA ALA A 193 -13.94 -12.93 10.13
C ALA A 193 -14.30 -11.64 9.40
N GLU A 194 -15.51 -11.12 9.59
CA GLU A 194 -15.94 -9.87 8.97
C GLU A 194 -15.20 -8.68 9.58
N ALA A 195 -15.15 -8.58 10.91
CA ALA A 195 -14.37 -7.55 11.61
C ALA A 195 -12.87 -7.61 11.26
N PHE A 196 -12.31 -8.82 11.19
CA PHE A 196 -10.92 -8.99 10.77
C PHE A 196 -10.70 -8.55 9.33
N LEU A 197 -11.63 -8.84 8.41
CA LEU A 197 -11.50 -8.38 7.03
C LEU A 197 -11.64 -6.87 6.90
N GLU A 198 -12.36 -6.18 7.79
CA GLU A 198 -12.43 -4.71 7.80
C GLU A 198 -11.05 -4.08 8.06
N ASP A 199 -10.27 -4.67 8.97
CA ASP A 199 -8.96 -4.18 9.40
C ASP A 199 -7.81 -4.58 8.45
N VAL A 200 -8.03 -5.55 7.56
CA VAL A 200 -6.96 -6.05 6.68
C VAL A 200 -6.97 -5.32 5.33
N GLN A 201 -5.80 -4.78 4.98
CA GLN A 201 -5.53 -4.22 3.67
C GLN A 201 -5.20 -5.33 2.65
N GLY A 202 -5.67 -5.17 1.41
CA GLY A 202 -5.41 -6.11 0.30
C GLY A 202 -6.42 -7.25 0.12
N ASN A 203 -6.09 -8.17 -0.79
CA ASN A 203 -6.96 -9.27 -1.21
C ASN A 203 -6.78 -10.50 -0.31
N VAL A 204 -7.85 -10.94 0.35
CA VAL A 204 -7.80 -12.01 1.36
C VAL A 204 -8.96 -12.97 1.20
N VAL A 205 -8.66 -14.26 1.34
CA VAL A 205 -9.65 -15.33 1.38
C VAL A 205 -9.63 -15.97 2.76
N VAL A 206 -10.73 -15.83 3.50
CA VAL A 206 -10.93 -16.49 4.77
C VAL A 206 -11.68 -17.80 4.53
N LEU A 207 -11.06 -18.90 4.95
CA LEU A 207 -11.67 -20.23 4.95
C LEU A 207 -11.97 -20.67 6.38
N ARG A 208 -13.17 -21.22 6.57
CA ARG A 208 -13.59 -21.80 7.85
C ARG A 208 -13.46 -23.32 7.82
N GLU A 209 -13.16 -23.89 8.97
CA GLU A 209 -13.17 -25.34 9.16
C GLU A 209 -14.58 -25.88 8.90
N ALA A 210 -14.67 -26.97 8.14
CA ALA A 210 -15.90 -27.63 7.71
C ALA A 210 -16.84 -26.80 6.82
N ALA A 211 -16.42 -25.64 6.32
CA ALA A 211 -17.22 -24.82 5.40
C ALA A 211 -17.06 -25.27 3.94
N ASP A 212 -18.13 -25.10 3.17
CA ASP A 212 -18.17 -25.23 1.71
C ASP A 212 -18.19 -23.86 1.00
N ASP A 213 -18.10 -22.79 1.80
CA ASP A 213 -18.06 -21.40 1.38
C ASP A 213 -16.86 -20.63 1.97
N ALA A 214 -16.50 -19.55 1.29
CA ALA A 214 -15.44 -18.62 1.67
C ALA A 214 -16.00 -17.21 1.89
N LEU A 215 -15.29 -16.45 2.73
CA LEU A 215 -15.44 -15.01 2.86
C LEU A 215 -14.22 -14.37 2.21
N VAL A 216 -14.43 -13.45 1.27
CA VAL A 216 -13.36 -12.91 0.44
C VAL A 216 -13.42 -11.39 0.48
N ARG A 217 -12.27 -10.75 0.65
CA ARG A 217 -12.08 -9.31 0.42
C ARG A 217 -11.27 -9.12 -0.86
N ILE A 218 -11.83 -8.43 -1.84
CA ILE A 218 -11.14 -8.02 -3.08
C ILE A 218 -11.42 -6.55 -3.32
N GLU A 219 -10.37 -5.76 -3.55
CA GLU A 219 -10.51 -4.32 -3.87
C GLU A 219 -11.40 -3.55 -2.86
N GLY A 220 -11.31 -3.93 -1.59
CA GLY A 220 -12.10 -3.31 -0.51
C GLY A 220 -13.56 -3.79 -0.38
N GLN A 221 -14.05 -4.64 -1.28
CA GLN A 221 -15.37 -5.25 -1.18
C GLN A 221 -15.30 -6.61 -0.47
N ILE A 222 -16.19 -6.82 0.51
CA ILE A 222 -16.31 -8.09 1.24
C ILE A 222 -17.48 -8.89 0.66
N GLN A 223 -17.18 -10.08 0.14
CA GLN A 223 -18.16 -11.01 -0.40
C GLN A 223 -18.20 -12.30 0.43
N ALA A 224 -19.39 -12.64 0.93
CA ALA A 224 -19.64 -13.86 1.68
C ALA A 224 -20.30 -14.94 0.82
N GLY A 225 -20.08 -16.21 1.20
CA GLY A 225 -20.80 -17.33 0.62
C GLY A 225 -20.21 -17.84 -0.70
N LEU A 226 -18.95 -17.51 -1.02
CA LEU A 226 -18.34 -17.92 -2.27
C LEU A 226 -18.00 -19.41 -2.25
N PRO A 227 -18.46 -20.20 -3.24
CA PRO A 227 -18.23 -21.63 -3.24
C PRO A 227 -16.74 -21.95 -3.38
N VAL A 228 -16.27 -22.95 -2.63
CA VAL A 228 -14.88 -23.40 -2.63
C VAL A 228 -14.69 -24.63 -3.52
N PHE A 229 -13.70 -24.57 -4.39
CA PHE A 229 -13.31 -25.63 -5.31
C PHE A 229 -11.85 -26.03 -5.05
N LYS A 230 -11.54 -27.32 -5.18
CA LYS A 230 -10.16 -27.81 -5.22
C LYS A 230 -9.83 -28.17 -6.66
N ASN A 231 -8.70 -27.66 -7.13
CA ASN A 231 -8.15 -28.12 -8.39
C ASN A 231 -7.50 -29.47 -8.16
N LYS A 232 -8.09 -30.56 -8.66
CA LYS A 232 -7.43 -31.86 -8.65
C LYS A 232 -6.49 -31.89 -9.83
N LEU A 233 -5.18 -31.84 -9.55
CA LEU A 233 -4.20 -32.26 -10.53
C LEU A 233 -4.42 -33.76 -10.75
N ASP A 234 -5.06 -34.15 -11.85
CA ASP A 234 -5.03 -35.55 -12.26
C ASP A 234 -3.55 -35.86 -12.58
N GLU A 235 -2.86 -36.61 -11.72
CA GLU A 235 -1.46 -37.06 -11.93
C GLU A 235 -1.27 -37.84 -13.26
N ALA A 236 -2.37 -38.20 -13.94
CA ALA A 236 -2.37 -38.83 -15.25
C ALA A 236 -2.41 -37.84 -16.44
N ALA A 237 -2.44 -36.52 -16.21
CA ALA A 237 -2.71 -35.50 -17.22
C ALA A 237 -1.48 -34.74 -17.74
N ASP A 238 -0.27 -35.28 -17.61
CA ASP A 238 0.97 -34.71 -18.17
C ASP A 238 0.95 -34.48 -19.71
N GLN A 239 -0.12 -34.83 -20.43
CA GLN A 239 -0.19 -34.71 -21.89
C GLN A 239 -1.51 -34.16 -22.46
N ALA A 240 -2.39 -33.54 -21.67
CA ALA A 240 -3.57 -32.87 -22.22
C ALA A 240 -3.73 -31.46 -21.62
N GLU A 241 -3.55 -30.43 -22.45
CA GLU A 241 -3.89 -29.02 -22.17
C GLU A 241 -5.40 -28.79 -21.95
N GLU A 242 -6.21 -29.85 -21.87
CA GLU A 242 -7.67 -29.75 -21.83
C GLU A 242 -8.23 -30.34 -20.53
N GLY A 243 -8.44 -29.46 -19.55
CA GLY A 243 -9.49 -29.60 -18.55
C GLY A 243 -9.03 -30.05 -17.16
N ALA A 244 -8.36 -29.15 -16.44
CA ALA A 244 -8.39 -29.18 -14.98
C ALA A 244 -9.86 -29.24 -14.51
N ARG A 245 -10.27 -30.34 -13.89
CA ARG A 245 -11.65 -30.49 -13.40
C ARG A 245 -11.76 -29.86 -12.03
N GLU A 246 -12.40 -28.70 -11.95
CA GLU A 246 -12.70 -28.04 -10.69
C GLU A 246 -13.81 -28.82 -9.96
N VAL A 247 -13.50 -29.33 -8.77
CA VAL A 247 -14.44 -30.08 -7.95
C VAL A 247 -14.81 -29.23 -6.74
N ARG A 248 -16.11 -29.02 -6.53
CA ARG A 248 -16.58 -28.35 -5.31
C ARG A 248 -16.20 -29.21 -4.10
N VAL A 249 -15.51 -28.61 -3.14
CA VAL A 249 -15.02 -29.30 -1.95
C VAL A 249 -15.60 -28.69 -0.69
N ARG A 250 -15.72 -29.53 0.34
CA ARG A 250 -15.91 -29.08 1.71
C ARG A 250 -14.56 -29.12 2.40
N VAL A 251 -14.19 -28.04 3.10
CA VAL A 251 -12.92 -27.97 3.84
C VAL A 251 -13.03 -28.82 5.11
N GLU A 252 -12.76 -30.13 5.04
CA GLU A 252 -13.12 -31.07 6.14
C GLU A 252 -12.32 -30.85 7.44
N GLU A 253 -11.04 -30.48 7.36
CA GLU A 253 -10.24 -29.98 8.49
C GLU A 253 -9.23 -28.95 7.96
N ILE A 254 -8.96 -27.87 8.71
CA ILE A 254 -7.83 -26.93 8.43
C ILE A 254 -6.46 -27.66 8.56
N ARG A 255 -6.48 -28.93 9.00
CA ARG A 255 -5.33 -29.81 9.21
C ARG A 255 -5.12 -30.85 8.10
N ASP A 256 -5.63 -30.65 6.89
CA ASP A 256 -4.99 -31.26 5.72
C ASP A 256 -3.56 -30.69 5.63
N LYS A 257 -2.64 -31.36 6.33
CA LYS A 257 -1.25 -30.94 6.58
C LYS A 257 -0.41 -30.81 5.31
N GLU A 258 -0.95 -31.23 4.17
CA GLU A 258 -0.33 -31.09 2.85
C GLU A 258 -0.70 -29.76 2.17
N LEU A 259 -1.77 -29.09 2.59
CA LEU A 259 -2.26 -27.85 1.95
C LEU A 259 -1.84 -26.57 2.67
N LEU A 260 -1.43 -26.63 3.94
CA LEU A 260 -1.05 -25.45 4.71
C LEU A 260 0.31 -25.66 5.40
N PRO A 261 1.29 -24.75 5.22
CA PRO A 261 2.53 -24.79 5.99
C PRO A 261 2.20 -24.68 7.49
N LYS A 262 3.01 -25.34 8.34
CA LYS A 262 2.76 -25.49 9.79
C LYS A 262 2.28 -24.19 10.45
N ALA A 263 1.01 -24.17 10.84
CA ALA A 263 0.30 -23.01 11.40
C ALA A 263 0.85 -22.44 12.73
N GLU A 264 1.89 -23.04 13.31
CA GLU A 264 2.52 -22.52 14.54
C GLU A 264 3.25 -21.19 14.32
N GLY A 265 3.73 -20.89 13.11
CA GLY A 265 4.33 -19.58 12.79
C GLY A 265 3.31 -18.47 12.53
N LEU A 266 2.14 -18.81 11.98
CA LEU A 266 1.12 -17.83 11.58
C LEU A 266 0.39 -17.21 12.78
N LYS A 267 0.15 -17.96 13.85
CA LYS A 267 -0.51 -17.41 15.05
C LYS A 267 0.28 -16.27 15.70
N THR A 268 1.60 -16.41 15.79
CA THR A 268 2.47 -15.37 16.35
C THR A 268 2.54 -14.17 15.41
N LYS A 269 2.59 -14.42 14.09
CA LYS A 269 2.66 -13.35 13.09
C LYS A 269 1.35 -12.55 13.02
N VAL A 270 0.19 -13.21 13.09
CA VAL A 270 -1.14 -12.56 13.13
C VAL A 270 -1.37 -11.82 14.45
N LYS A 271 -0.94 -12.37 15.59
CA LYS A 271 -0.97 -11.62 16.87
C LYS A 271 -0.16 -10.33 16.82
N ASN A 272 1.03 -10.40 16.23
CA ASN A 272 1.90 -9.22 16.06
C ASN A 272 1.32 -8.23 15.04
N LEU A 273 0.72 -8.71 13.95
CA LEU A 273 0.08 -7.86 12.94
C LEU A 273 -1.15 -7.11 13.48
N LEU A 274 -1.88 -7.72 14.42
CA LEU A 274 -3.10 -7.16 15.01
C LEU A 274 -2.85 -6.43 16.34
N GLY A 275 -1.60 -6.33 16.83
CA GLY A 275 -1.29 -5.70 18.12
C GLY A 275 -1.96 -6.37 19.33
N LEU A 276 -2.27 -7.66 19.26
CA LEU A 276 -2.96 -8.42 20.31
C LEU A 276 -1.95 -9.24 21.14
N ASP A 277 -1.47 -8.68 22.26
CA ASP A 277 -0.64 -9.38 23.26
C ASP A 277 -1.34 -10.57 23.95
#